data_AF-A0AAD4J7D8-F1
#
_entry.id   AF-A0AAD4J7D8-F1
#
_cell.length_a   1.000
_cell.length_b   1.000
_cell.length_c   1.000
_cell.angle_alpha   90.00
_cell.angle_beta   90.00
_cell.angle_gamma   90.00
#
_symmetry.space_group_name_H-M   'P 1'
#
loop_
_entity.id
_entity.type
_entity.pdbx_description
1 polymer ?
#
loop_
_entity_poly.entity_id
_entity_poly.type
_entity_poly.pdbx_seq_one_letter_code
_entity_poly.pdbx_strand_id
1 'polypeptide(L)'
;MRISTVVAISFSSTQETIFGEKLNKIVSSVKENERETTIEILISEARMRVHDLAHGSLMVEKNLQPELANVVKEFNVVNKQRRYLRGVGEAEPDD
;
A
#
# COMPACT_ATOMS: atom_id res chain seq x y z
N MET A 1 -19.74 -13.14 21.19
CA MET A 1 -18.83 -13.29 20.04
C MET A 1 -17.49 -12.69 20.46
N ARG A 2 -16.47 -13.53 20.69
CA ARG A 2 -15.18 -13.09 21.23
C ARG A 2 -14.33 -12.60 20.06
N ILE A 3 -14.18 -11.29 19.93
CA ILE A 3 -13.12 -10.70 19.10
C ILE A 3 -11.82 -11.35 19.59
N SER A 4 -11.15 -12.07 18.69
CA SER A 4 -9.91 -12.79 19.01
C SER A 4 -8.95 -11.83 19.70
N THR A 5 -8.55 -12.17 20.92
CA THR A 5 -7.74 -11.35 21.82
C THR A 5 -6.44 -10.86 21.17
N VAL A 6 -6.00 -11.52 20.09
CA VAL A 6 -4.82 -11.16 19.30
C VAL A 6 -4.97 -9.83 18.55
N VAL A 7 -6.18 -9.47 18.10
CA VAL A 7 -6.42 -8.24 17.32
C VAL A 7 -6.49 -7.00 18.22
N ALA A 8 -6.95 -7.17 19.47
CA ALA A 8 -6.97 -6.10 20.46
C ALA A 8 -5.56 -5.71 20.97
N ILE A 9 -4.55 -6.57 20.76
CA ILE A 9 -3.20 -6.41 21.34
C ILE A 9 -2.27 -5.50 20.51
N SER A 10 -2.67 -5.04 19.32
CA SER A 10 -1.84 -4.11 18.51
C SER A 10 -2.51 -2.79 18.13
N PHE A 11 -3.66 -2.46 18.73
CA PHE A 11 -4.22 -1.12 18.67
C PHE A 11 -3.58 -0.24 19.75
N SER A 12 -2.56 0.56 19.37
CA SER A 12 -2.04 1.59 20.25
C SER A 12 -3.07 2.71 20.45
N SER A 13 -2.96 3.48 21.53
CA SER A 13 -3.78 4.68 21.77
C SER A 13 -3.82 5.64 20.58
N THR A 14 -2.77 5.67 19.76
CA THR A 14 -2.68 6.45 18.52
C THR A 14 -3.71 6.05 17.45
N GLN A 15 -4.04 4.77 17.35
CA GLN A 15 -5.02 4.27 16.36
C GLN A 15 -6.46 4.53 16.81
N GLU A 16 -6.69 4.47 18.13
CA GLU A 16 -7.95 4.87 18.75
C GLU A 16 -8.21 6.38 18.58
N THR A 17 -7.18 7.22 18.61
CA THR A 17 -7.30 8.66 18.29
C THR A 17 -7.68 8.92 16.82
N ILE A 18 -7.19 8.11 15.88
CA ILE A 18 -7.40 8.33 14.44
C ILE A 18 -8.81 7.89 14.01
N PHE A 19 -9.27 6.73 14.47
CA PHE A 19 -10.56 6.18 14.06
C PHE A 19 -11.66 6.25 15.13
N GLY A 20 -11.30 6.24 16.41
CA GLY A 20 -12.23 6.34 17.53
C GLY A 20 -13.42 5.41 17.43
N GLU A 21 -14.61 5.92 17.75
CA GLU A 21 -15.87 5.17 17.67
C GLU A 21 -16.23 4.71 16.25
N LYS A 22 -15.64 5.30 15.21
CA LYS A 22 -15.90 4.92 13.82
C LYS A 22 -15.27 3.56 13.48
N LEU A 23 -14.23 3.13 14.20
CA LEU A 23 -13.60 1.83 13.97
C LEU A 23 -14.61 0.68 14.05
N ASN A 24 -15.39 0.64 15.12
CA ASN A 24 -16.41 -0.40 15.32
C ASN A 24 -17.50 -0.34 14.24
N LYS A 25 -17.88 0.86 13.79
CA LYS A 25 -18.84 1.05 12.69
C LYS A 25 -18.27 0.51 11.36
N ILE A 26 -17.01 0.76 11.06
CA ILE A 26 -16.34 0.26 9.85
C ILE A 26 -16.24 -1.27 9.88
N VAL A 27 -15.72 -1.85 10.97
CA VAL A 27 -15.53 -3.31 11.09
C VAL A 27 -16.88 -4.06 11.10
N SER A 28 -17.91 -3.50 11.71
CA SER A 28 -19.27 -4.09 11.67
C SER A 28 -19.96 -3.95 10.32
N SER A 29 -19.53 -3.01 9.47
CA SER A 29 -20.11 -2.78 8.14
C SER A 29 -19.60 -3.74 7.06
N VAL A 30 -18.51 -4.47 7.32
CA VAL A 30 -17.94 -5.45 6.38
C VAL A 30 -18.34 -6.88 6.75
N LYS A 31 -18.27 -7.79 5.77
CA LYS A 31 -18.59 -9.22 5.99
C LYS A 31 -17.59 -9.85 6.96
N GLU A 32 -18.01 -10.87 7.70
CA GLU A 32 -17.15 -11.53 8.71
C GLU A 32 -15.80 -11.98 8.14
N ASN A 33 -15.81 -12.57 6.94
CA ASN A 33 -14.60 -13.05 6.26
C ASN A 33 -13.68 -11.93 5.73
N GLU A 34 -14.11 -10.67 5.78
CA GLU A 34 -13.35 -9.49 5.35
C GLU A 34 -12.86 -8.65 6.55
N ARG A 35 -13.33 -8.97 7.78
CA ARG A 35 -13.04 -8.17 8.97
C ARG A 35 -11.57 -8.14 9.32
N GLU A 36 -10.88 -9.27 9.25
CA GLU A 36 -9.46 -9.36 9.61
C GLU A 36 -8.61 -8.49 8.68
N THR A 37 -8.76 -8.67 7.37
CA THR A 37 -8.08 -7.83 6.36
C THR A 37 -8.43 -6.35 6.50
N THR A 38 -9.70 -6.03 6.79
CA THR A 38 -10.13 -4.64 7.04
C THR A 38 -9.38 -4.04 8.22
N ILE A 39 -9.23 -4.80 9.31
CA ILE A 39 -8.52 -4.34 10.49
C ILE A 39 -7.03 -4.14 10.18
N GLU A 40 -6.39 -5.04 9.44
CA GLU A 40 -4.99 -4.90 9.03
C GLU A 40 -4.75 -3.64 8.18
N ILE A 41 -5.68 -3.34 7.25
CA ILE A 41 -5.64 -2.11 6.44
C ILE A 41 -5.75 -0.88 7.33
N LEU A 42 -6.69 -0.87 8.28
CA LEU A 42 -6.87 0.26 9.20
C LEU A 42 -5.66 0.47 10.11
N ILE A 43 -5.05 -0.61 10.61
CA ILE A 43 -3.81 -0.55 11.39
C ILE A 43 -2.70 0.09 10.56
N SER A 44 -2.56 -0.34 9.30
CA SER A 44 -1.54 0.18 8.39
C SER A 44 -1.74 1.66 8.09
N GLU A 45 -2.99 2.07 7.80
CA GLU A 45 -3.36 3.47 7.61
C GLU A 45 -3.08 4.32 8.84
N ALA A 46 -3.45 3.83 10.03
CA ALA A 46 -3.18 4.57 11.27
C ALA A 46 -1.68 4.76 11.49
N ARG A 47 -0.86 3.73 11.23
CA ARG A 47 0.61 3.83 11.33
C ARG A 47 1.16 4.86 10.36
N MET A 48 0.68 4.90 9.12
CA MET A 48 1.10 5.90 8.14
C MET A 48 0.71 7.32 8.59
N ARG A 49 -0.46 7.48 9.22
CA ARG A 49 -0.90 8.75 9.81
C ARG A 49 -0.15 9.20 11.05
N VAL A 50 0.57 8.31 11.74
CA VAL A 50 1.52 8.72 12.80
C VAL A 50 2.66 9.56 12.22
N HIS A 51 3.08 9.26 10.98
CA HIS A 51 4.16 9.97 10.31
C HIS A 51 3.68 11.18 9.49
N ASP A 52 2.49 11.10 8.88
CA ASP A 52 1.81 12.22 8.21
C ASP A 52 0.31 12.18 8.54
N LEU A 53 -0.08 12.96 9.55
CA LEU A 53 -1.45 12.96 10.08
C LEU A 53 -2.50 13.32 9.01
N ALA A 54 -2.16 14.23 8.10
CA ALA A 54 -3.08 14.74 7.11
C ALA A 54 -3.29 13.73 5.97
N HIS A 55 -2.18 13.18 5.45
CA HIS A 55 -2.22 12.44 4.19
C HIS A 55 -2.06 10.94 4.35
N GLY A 56 -1.48 10.43 5.44
CA GLY A 56 -1.36 8.99 5.71
C GLY A 56 -0.81 8.21 4.52
N SER A 57 -1.54 7.19 4.07
CA SER A 57 -1.18 6.38 2.90
C SER A 57 -1.06 7.18 1.60
N LEU A 58 -1.77 8.30 1.43
CA LEU A 58 -1.67 9.10 0.21
C LEU A 58 -0.27 9.69 0.01
N MET A 59 0.41 10.04 1.10
CA MET A 59 1.79 10.54 1.00
C MET A 59 2.76 9.41 0.64
N VAL A 60 2.54 8.22 1.20
CA VAL A 60 3.32 7.02 0.85
C VAL A 60 3.13 6.69 -0.63
N GLU A 61 1.89 6.70 -1.13
CA GLU A 61 1.61 6.48 -2.55
C GLU A 61 2.31 7.52 -3.43
N LYS A 62 2.18 8.82 -3.09
CA LYS A 62 2.81 9.91 -3.83
C LYS A 62 4.33 9.76 -3.91
N ASN A 63 4.97 9.27 -2.85
CA ASN A 63 6.41 9.06 -2.84
C ASN A 63 6.84 7.81 -3.61
N LEU A 64 6.03 6.75 -3.60
CA LEU A 64 6.33 5.50 -4.30
C LEU A 64 6.09 5.58 -5.82
N GLN A 65 5.14 6.39 -6.29
CA GLN A 65 4.86 6.55 -7.72
C GLN A 65 6.08 6.92 -8.58
N PRO A 66 6.88 7.95 -8.25
CA PRO A 66 8.07 8.28 -9.03
C PRO A 66 9.16 7.21 -8.95
N GLU A 67 9.34 6.56 -7.79
CA GLU A 67 10.30 5.47 -7.63
C GLU A 67 9.93 4.28 -8.52
N LEU A 68 8.65 3.90 -8.54
CA LEU A 68 8.13 2.86 -9.42
C LEU A 68 8.34 3.21 -10.89
N ALA A 69 8.07 4.45 -11.29
CA ALA A 69 8.30 4.91 -12.65
C ALA A 69 9.78 4.79 -13.07
N ASN A 70 10.70 5.12 -12.15
CA ASN A 70 12.14 4.96 -12.39
C ASN A 70 12.54 3.49 -12.54
N VAL A 71 12.07 2.62 -11.64
CA VAL A 71 12.35 1.17 -11.70
C VAL A 71 11.82 0.56 -13.00
N VAL A 72 10.61 0.94 -13.43
CA VAL A 72 10.04 0.49 -14.72
C VAL A 72 10.89 0.97 -15.90
N LYS A 73 11.36 2.22 -15.88
CA LYS A 73 12.25 2.76 -16.92
C LYS A 73 13.56 1.98 -16.98
N GLU A 74 14.21 1.73 -15.85
CA GLU A 74 15.46 0.96 -15.77
C GLU A 74 15.26 -0.47 -16.28
N PHE A 75 14.17 -1.12 -15.88
CA PHE A 75 13.82 -2.46 -16.36
C PHE A 75 13.63 -2.50 -17.88
N ASN A 76 12.99 -1.48 -18.47
CA ASN A 76 12.81 -1.37 -19.91
C ASN A 76 14.16 -1.19 -20.64
N VAL A 77 15.06 -0.36 -20.09
CA VAL A 77 16.42 -0.18 -20.64
C VAL A 77 17.19 -1.50 -20.64
N VAL A 78 17.21 -2.21 -19.49
CA VAL A 78 17.88 -3.51 -19.37
C VAL A 78 17.29 -4.53 -20.33
N ASN A 79 15.96 -4.55 -20.50
CA ASN A 79 15.31 -5.44 -21.46
C ASN A 79 15.66 -5.11 -22.91
N LYS A 80 15.73 -3.82 -23.28
CA LYS A 80 16.14 -3.39 -24.62
C LYS A 80 17.58 -3.83 -24.90
N GLN A 81 18.48 -3.63 -23.95
CA GLN A 81 19.86 -4.11 -24.04
C GLN A 81 19.93 -5.64 -24.18
N ARG A 82 19.16 -6.38 -23.38
CA ARG A 82 19.11 -7.85 -23.46
C ARG A 82 18.59 -8.34 -24.82
N ARG A 83 17.58 -7.67 -25.40
CA ARG A 83 17.05 -8.01 -26.74
C ARG A 83 18.09 -7.75 -27.82
N TYR A 84 18.75 -6.60 -27.77
CA TYR A 84 19.85 -6.25 -28.67
C TYR A 84 20.98 -7.30 -28.64
N LEU A 85 21.45 -7.66 -27.44
CA LEU A 85 22.50 -8.68 -27.26
C LEU A 85 22.09 -10.07 -27.72
N ARG A 86 20.79 -10.39 -27.74
CA ARG A 86 20.25 -11.66 -28.26
C ARG A 86 20.07 -11.66 -29.78
N GLY A 87 20.41 -10.58 -30.47
CA GLY A 87 20.20 -10.45 -31.92
C GLY A 87 18.72 -10.34 -32.31
N VAL A 88 17.82 -10.14 -31.35
CA VAL A 88 16.39 -9.90 -31.58
C VAL A 88 16.20 -8.39 -31.68
N GLY A 89 16.73 -7.80 -32.74
CA GLY A 89 16.59 -6.37 -33.01
C GLY A 89 15.23 -6.08 -33.64
N GLU A 90 14.31 -5.48 -32.88
CA GLU A 90 13.32 -4.60 -33.51
C GLU A 90 14.06 -3.31 -33.85
N ALA A 91 14.30 -3.11 -35.14
CA ALA A 91 14.58 -1.78 -35.66
C ALA A 91 13.32 -0.95 -35.40
N GLU A 92 13.35 -0.07 -34.39
CA GLU A 92 12.40 1.03 -34.38
C GLU A 92 12.92 2.08 -35.36
N PRO A 93 12.08 2.57 -36.29
CA PRO A 93 12.44 3.67 -37.17
C PRO A 93 12.56 4.94 -36.33
N ASP A 94 13.64 5.68 -36.55
CA ASP A 94 13.76 7.07 -36.13
C ASP A 94 12.71 7.90 -36.88
N ASP A 95 11.78 8.54 -36.16
CA ASP A 95 11.11 9.81 -36.52
C ASP A 95 10.42 10.43 -35.28
#